data_AF-A0A7Y5MTY3-F1
#
_entry.id   AF-A0A7Y5MTY3-F1
#
_cell.length_a   1.000
_cell.length_b   1.000
_cell.length_c   1.000
_cell.angle_alpha   90.00
_cell.angle_beta   90.00
_cell.angle_gamma   90.00
#
_symmetry.space_group_name_H-M   'P 1'
#
loop_
_entity.id
_entity.type
_entity.pdbx_description
1 polymer ?
#
loop_
_entity_poly.entity_id
_entity_poly.type
_entity_poly.pdbx_seq_one_letter_code
_entity_poly.pdbx_strand_id
1 'polypeptide(L)'
;HDHACEHDHDHACEHDHDHACEHDHDHTHEHGHSHEHGHQHCGDPTCDDPTHDHVPSYQKKYGLRSFVYEARLPFDTARFGRFWEKPFPGLLRAKGFAWIWDYGDMVGFVSVAGDASSCSFVGPWWATRLHQGEVKLSEMPDGVKKIWKAPYGDRRQEIVMIGINLDEAALRRALETCLMTPKEFKRRVKLEDRQYLEVPTK
;
A
#
# COMPACT_ATOMS: atom_id res chain seq x y z
N HIS A 1 29.75 72.37 20.37
CA HIS A 1 30.85 71.51 19.89
C HIS A 1 30.21 70.44 19.01
N ASP A 2 29.81 70.78 17.78
CA ASP A 2 30.62 70.87 16.54
C ASP A 2 30.35 69.59 15.72
N HIS A 3 30.16 69.53 14.41
CA HIS A 3 30.00 70.50 13.32
C HIS A 3 29.42 69.69 12.14
N ALA A 4 28.62 70.32 11.28
CA ALA A 4 28.12 69.75 10.02
C ALA A 4 29.23 69.64 8.95
N CYS A 5 29.02 68.80 7.93
CA CYS A 5 29.45 69.14 6.57
C CYS A 5 28.56 68.49 5.49
N GLU A 6 28.06 69.37 4.63
CA GLU A 6 27.42 69.12 3.34
C GLU A 6 28.48 68.74 2.29
N HIS A 7 28.06 68.14 1.17
CA HIS A 7 28.79 68.21 -0.09
C HIS A 7 27.84 68.06 -1.27
N ASP A 8 27.51 69.20 -1.89
CA ASP A 8 27.13 69.30 -3.30
C ASP A 8 28.39 69.41 -4.16
N HIS A 9 28.34 68.92 -5.40
CA HIS A 9 29.06 69.53 -6.52
C HIS A 9 28.48 69.11 -7.89
N ASP A 10 28.15 70.14 -8.66
CA ASP A 10 27.67 70.18 -10.04
C ASP A 10 28.75 69.99 -11.13
N HIS A 11 28.23 69.83 -12.35
CA HIS A 11 28.71 70.35 -13.66
C HIS A 11 29.34 69.40 -14.70
N ALA A 12 28.49 69.03 -15.66
CA ALA A 12 28.49 69.45 -17.09
C ALA A 12 29.63 69.01 -18.03
N CYS A 13 29.23 68.36 -19.15
CA CYS A 13 29.84 68.59 -20.46
C CYS A 13 28.79 68.43 -21.58
N GLU A 14 28.71 69.44 -22.43
CA GLU A 14 27.90 69.52 -23.66
C GLU A 14 28.62 68.79 -24.80
N HIS A 15 27.87 68.20 -25.73
CA HIS A 15 28.24 68.11 -27.14
C HIS A 15 27.02 67.77 -28.01
N ASP A 16 26.62 68.73 -28.85
CA ASP A 16 25.66 68.58 -29.95
C ASP A 16 26.31 67.85 -31.15
N HIS A 17 25.55 66.99 -31.84
CA HIS A 17 25.57 66.88 -33.30
C HIS A 17 24.32 66.16 -33.85
N ASP A 18 23.86 66.69 -34.99
CA ASP A 18 22.58 66.50 -35.66
C ASP A 18 22.42 65.24 -36.54
N HIS A 19 21.15 64.81 -36.61
CA HIS A 19 20.36 64.25 -37.72
C HIS A 19 20.57 62.84 -38.31
N ALA A 20 19.49 62.07 -38.15
CA ALA A 20 18.67 61.40 -39.17
C ALA A 20 18.94 59.92 -39.47
N CYS A 21 18.08 59.06 -38.91
CA CYS A 21 17.21 58.19 -39.73
C CYS A 21 16.09 57.59 -38.86
N GLU A 22 14.89 57.65 -39.43
CA GLU A 22 13.63 57.13 -38.92
C GLU A 22 13.70 55.61 -38.76
N HIS A 23 13.27 55.11 -37.61
CA HIS A 23 12.43 53.93 -37.43
C HIS A 23 12.37 53.66 -35.92
N ASP A 24 11.21 53.86 -35.29
CA ASP A 24 10.85 52.95 -34.22
C ASP A 24 9.34 52.86 -34.04
N HIS A 25 8.92 51.62 -33.84
CA HIS A 25 7.60 51.08 -34.09
C HIS A 25 6.60 51.45 -32.99
N ASP A 26 5.36 51.64 -33.43
CA ASP A 26 4.16 51.80 -32.62
C ASP A 26 4.02 50.69 -31.57
N HIS A 27 3.66 51.10 -30.36
CA HIS A 27 3.47 50.21 -29.22
C HIS A 27 2.11 49.51 -29.31
N THR A 28 2.12 48.17 -29.35
CA THR A 28 1.05 47.38 -28.74
C THR A 28 1.70 46.36 -27.80
N HIS A 29 1.81 46.74 -26.53
CA HIS A 29 2.19 45.81 -25.48
C HIS A 29 1.00 44.89 -25.21
N GLU A 30 0.93 43.76 -25.91
CA GLU A 30 0.09 42.64 -25.48
C GLU A 30 0.68 42.08 -24.18
N HIS A 31 0.02 42.38 -23.05
CA HIS A 31 0.22 41.64 -21.83
C HIS A 31 -0.36 40.24 -21.99
N GLY A 32 0.44 39.34 -22.56
CA GLY A 32 0.22 37.90 -22.48
C GLY A 32 0.32 37.47 -21.03
N HIS A 33 -0.78 37.57 -20.30
CA HIS A 33 -0.92 36.90 -19.02
C HIS A 33 -0.92 35.39 -19.29
N SER A 34 0.23 34.75 -19.10
CA SER A 34 0.30 33.31 -18.92
C SER A 34 -0.40 32.98 -17.59
N HIS A 35 -1.72 32.83 -17.64
CA HIS A 35 -2.41 32.12 -16.59
C HIS A 35 -1.99 30.65 -16.69
N GLU A 36 -1.01 30.27 -15.87
CA GLU A 36 -0.89 28.87 -15.47
C GLU A 36 -2.19 28.49 -14.78
N HIS A 37 -3.06 27.79 -15.51
CA HIS A 37 -4.11 26.99 -14.89
C HIS A 37 -3.41 25.83 -14.20
N GLY A 38 -2.88 26.08 -13.01
CA GLY A 38 -2.57 25.03 -12.05
C GLY A 38 -3.86 24.28 -11.78
N HIS A 39 -4.09 23.18 -12.49
CA HIS A 39 -5.14 22.24 -12.16
C HIS A 39 -4.77 21.62 -10.80
N GLN A 40 -5.19 22.31 -9.75
CA GLN A 40 -5.03 21.87 -8.37
C GLN A 40 -5.98 20.69 -8.17
N HIS A 41 -5.57 19.51 -8.60
CA HIS A 41 -6.31 18.29 -8.33
C HIS A 41 -6.28 18.05 -6.83
N CYS A 42 -7.45 18.06 -6.19
CA CYS A 42 -7.53 17.65 -4.80
C CYS A 42 -7.37 16.12 -4.73
N GLY A 43 -6.59 15.65 -3.77
CA GLY A 43 -6.44 14.22 -3.46
C GLY A 43 -7.39 13.73 -2.37
N ASP A 44 -8.33 14.59 -1.94
CA ASP A 44 -9.25 14.31 -0.85
C ASP A 44 -10.43 13.48 -1.37
N PRO A 45 -10.57 12.20 -0.98
CA PRO A 45 -11.65 11.34 -1.42
C PRO A 45 -13.03 11.71 -0.85
N THR A 46 -13.10 12.72 0.02
CA THR A 46 -14.32 13.22 0.66
C THR A 46 -14.68 14.66 0.25
N CYS A 47 -13.91 15.27 -0.64
CA CYS A 47 -14.21 16.59 -1.16
C CYS A 47 -15.35 16.52 -2.20
N ASP A 48 -16.43 17.26 -1.98
CA ASP A 48 -17.58 17.37 -2.89
C ASP A 48 -17.69 18.79 -3.51
N ASP A 49 -16.60 19.56 -3.46
CA ASP A 49 -16.58 20.93 -3.98
C ASP A 49 -16.66 20.93 -5.53
N PRO A 50 -17.64 21.64 -6.13
CA PRO A 50 -17.85 21.65 -7.57
C PRO A 50 -16.86 22.55 -8.35
N THR A 51 -15.98 23.29 -7.68
CA THR A 51 -15.08 24.27 -8.30
C THR A 51 -13.79 23.67 -8.87
N HIS A 52 -13.52 22.39 -8.61
CA HIS A 52 -12.33 21.70 -9.11
C HIS A 52 -12.59 20.23 -9.47
N ASP A 53 -11.74 19.70 -10.34
CA ASP A 53 -11.87 18.33 -10.83
C ASP A 53 -11.36 17.30 -9.83
N HIS A 54 -12.25 16.40 -9.44
CA HIS A 54 -11.94 15.19 -8.69
C HIS A 54 -11.51 14.09 -9.66
N VAL A 55 -10.31 13.54 -9.50
CA VAL A 55 -9.99 12.26 -10.17
C VAL A 55 -10.77 11.18 -9.43
N PRO A 56 -11.80 10.54 -10.03
CA PRO A 56 -12.53 9.50 -9.33
C PRO A 56 -11.53 8.40 -8.98
N SER A 57 -11.54 7.93 -7.72
CA SER A 57 -10.71 6.80 -7.33
C SER A 57 -10.93 5.66 -8.33
N TYR A 58 -9.87 4.93 -8.69
CA TYR A 58 -9.97 3.81 -9.63
C TYR A 58 -11.06 2.81 -9.22
N GLN A 59 -11.33 2.71 -7.91
CA GLN A 59 -12.44 1.98 -7.30
C GLN A 59 -13.82 2.45 -7.79
N LYS A 60 -14.08 3.76 -7.73
CA LYS A 60 -15.35 4.36 -8.18
C LYS A 60 -15.48 4.35 -9.71
N LYS A 61 -14.37 4.59 -10.44
CA LYS A 61 -14.37 4.67 -11.91
C LYS A 61 -14.60 3.32 -12.60
N TYR A 62 -14.00 2.25 -12.09
CA TYR A 62 -14.04 0.93 -12.72
C TYR A 62 -14.83 -0.12 -11.92
N GLY A 63 -15.49 0.29 -10.82
CA GLY A 63 -16.19 -0.63 -9.94
C GLY A 63 -15.26 -1.63 -9.22
N LEU A 64 -13.99 -1.25 -9.03
CA LEU A 64 -13.03 -2.10 -8.33
C LEU A 64 -13.38 -2.14 -6.84
N ARG A 65 -13.63 -3.34 -6.36
CA ARG A 65 -13.78 -3.65 -4.94
C ARG A 65 -12.57 -4.42 -4.44
N SER A 66 -12.23 -4.21 -3.19
CA SER A 66 -11.26 -5.03 -2.48
C SER A 66 -11.77 -5.42 -1.10
N PHE A 67 -11.32 -6.59 -0.63
CA PHE A 67 -11.53 -7.00 0.74
C PHE A 67 -10.31 -7.79 1.24
N VAL A 68 -10.10 -7.80 2.54
CA VAL A 68 -9.08 -8.63 3.18
C VAL A 68 -9.75 -9.86 3.78
N TYR A 69 -9.22 -11.03 3.44
CA TYR A 69 -9.54 -12.28 4.11
C TYR A 69 -8.53 -12.52 5.23
N GLU A 70 -9.04 -12.66 6.45
CA GLU A 70 -8.24 -12.89 7.65
C GLU A 70 -8.74 -14.15 8.38
N ALA A 71 -7.83 -15.03 8.76
CA ALA A 71 -8.14 -16.21 9.56
C ALA A 71 -6.91 -16.66 10.37
N ARG A 72 -7.15 -17.40 11.45
CA ARG A 72 -6.11 -17.82 12.42
C ARG A 72 -5.96 -19.34 12.55
N LEU A 73 -6.50 -20.08 11.60
CA LEU A 73 -6.19 -21.50 11.42
C LEU A 73 -5.40 -21.65 10.12
N PRO A 74 -4.48 -22.63 10.04
CA PRO A 74 -3.79 -22.89 8.79
C PRO A 74 -4.76 -23.43 7.75
N PHE A 75 -4.44 -23.18 6.50
CA PHE A 75 -5.07 -23.88 5.39
C PHE A 75 -4.57 -25.33 5.34
N ASP A 76 -5.48 -26.24 5.00
CA ASP A 76 -5.09 -27.55 4.50
C ASP A 76 -4.46 -27.38 3.12
N THR A 77 -3.23 -27.87 2.95
CA THR A 77 -2.42 -27.66 1.75
C THR A 77 -3.16 -28.10 0.48
N ALA A 78 -3.81 -29.26 0.52
CA ALA A 78 -4.48 -29.81 -0.64
C ALA A 78 -5.78 -29.06 -0.97
N ARG A 79 -6.56 -28.65 0.05
CA ARG A 79 -7.76 -27.82 -0.17
C ARG A 79 -7.39 -26.45 -0.74
N PHE A 80 -6.31 -25.84 -0.24
CA PHE A 80 -5.83 -24.55 -0.69
C PHE A 80 -5.26 -24.58 -2.11
N GLY A 81 -4.51 -25.63 -2.48
CA GLY A 81 -4.09 -25.83 -3.87
C GLY A 81 -5.28 -25.89 -4.83
N ARG A 82 -6.27 -26.73 -4.52
CA ARG A 82 -7.51 -26.86 -5.31
C ARG A 82 -8.38 -25.61 -5.32
N PHE A 83 -8.22 -24.70 -4.36
CA PHE A 83 -8.94 -23.43 -4.37
C PHE A 83 -8.47 -22.57 -5.55
N TRP A 84 -7.16 -22.46 -5.77
CA TRP A 84 -6.59 -21.64 -6.84
C TRP A 84 -6.74 -22.24 -8.24
N GLU A 85 -7.02 -23.53 -8.35
CA GLU A 85 -7.36 -24.19 -9.62
C GLU A 85 -8.77 -23.81 -10.14
N LYS A 86 -9.60 -23.18 -9.30
CA LYS A 86 -10.98 -22.81 -9.67
C LYS A 86 -11.04 -21.40 -10.25
N PRO A 87 -11.90 -21.18 -11.26
CA PRO A 87 -12.17 -19.82 -11.73
C PRO A 87 -13.02 -19.06 -10.69
N PHE A 88 -12.65 -17.82 -10.44
CA PHE A 88 -13.45 -16.89 -9.63
C PHE A 88 -13.84 -15.68 -10.47
N PRO A 89 -15.05 -15.67 -11.07
CA PRO A 89 -15.52 -14.56 -11.87
C PRO A 89 -15.37 -13.23 -11.12
N GLY A 90 -14.80 -12.24 -11.79
CA GLY A 90 -14.60 -10.91 -11.23
C GLY A 90 -13.33 -10.74 -10.38
N LEU A 91 -12.67 -11.82 -9.95
CA LEU A 91 -11.38 -11.72 -9.25
C LEU A 91 -10.27 -11.35 -10.24
N LEU A 92 -9.64 -10.20 -10.01
CA LEU A 92 -8.56 -9.70 -10.86
C LEU A 92 -7.19 -9.98 -10.24
N ARG A 93 -7.08 -9.81 -8.92
CA ARG A 93 -5.82 -9.96 -8.19
C ARG A 93 -6.06 -10.49 -6.79
N ALA A 94 -5.15 -11.33 -6.31
CA ALA A 94 -5.01 -11.64 -4.89
C ALA A 94 -3.55 -11.47 -4.47
N LYS A 95 -3.30 -10.97 -3.25
CA LYS A 95 -1.94 -10.88 -2.72
C LYS A 95 -1.97 -10.96 -1.21
N GLY A 96 -1.01 -11.66 -0.61
CA GLY A 96 -0.86 -11.60 0.84
C GLY A 96 -0.20 -12.82 1.44
N PHE A 97 -0.31 -12.91 2.76
CA PHE A 97 0.33 -13.95 3.55
C PHE A 97 -0.64 -15.10 3.82
N ALA A 98 -0.13 -16.33 3.71
CA ALA A 98 -0.87 -17.55 3.97
C ALA A 98 -0.11 -18.46 4.93
N TRP A 99 -0.80 -18.92 5.97
CA TRP A 99 -0.34 -20.00 6.84
C TRP A 99 -0.86 -21.33 6.30
N ILE A 100 0.05 -22.14 5.75
CA ILE A 100 -0.24 -23.41 5.09
C ILE A 100 0.31 -24.55 5.95
N TRP A 101 -0.48 -25.59 6.19
CA TRP A 101 -0.11 -26.63 7.16
C TRP A 101 1.24 -27.30 6.86
N ASP A 102 1.47 -27.84 5.66
CA ASP A 102 2.71 -28.60 5.41
C ASP A 102 3.97 -27.71 5.48
N TYR A 103 3.79 -26.39 5.40
CA TYR A 103 4.84 -25.37 5.52
C TYR A 103 4.57 -24.45 6.72
N GLY A 104 4.04 -25.00 7.82
CA GLY A 104 3.47 -24.24 8.94
C GLY A 104 4.44 -23.32 9.69
N ASP A 105 5.74 -23.46 9.46
CA ASP A 105 6.80 -22.63 10.02
C ASP A 105 7.26 -21.51 9.07
N MET A 106 6.83 -21.56 7.82
CA MET A 106 7.16 -20.59 6.77
C MET A 106 5.96 -19.71 6.44
N VAL A 107 6.25 -18.45 6.13
CA VAL A 107 5.29 -17.49 5.59
C VAL A 107 5.05 -17.82 4.13
N GLY A 108 3.87 -18.35 3.81
CA GLY A 108 3.41 -18.46 2.44
C GLY A 108 3.05 -17.07 1.90
N PHE A 109 3.42 -16.77 0.67
CA PHE A 109 3.09 -15.54 -0.02
C PHE A 109 2.34 -15.85 -1.30
N VAL A 110 1.08 -15.49 -1.30
CA VAL A 110 0.16 -15.69 -2.41
C VAL A 110 0.26 -14.50 -3.35
N SER A 111 0.34 -14.77 -4.65
CA SER A 111 0.20 -13.77 -5.69
C SER A 111 -0.63 -14.35 -6.83
N VAL A 112 -1.78 -13.74 -7.08
CA VAL A 112 -2.67 -14.08 -8.20
C VAL A 112 -2.90 -12.83 -9.03
N ALA A 113 -2.79 -12.96 -10.34
CA ALA A 113 -3.11 -11.91 -11.30
C ALA A 113 -3.69 -12.56 -12.57
N GLY A 114 -4.98 -12.32 -12.83
CA GLY A 114 -5.71 -13.06 -13.86
C GLY A 114 -5.64 -14.57 -13.63
N ASP A 115 -5.25 -15.32 -14.66
CA ASP A 115 -5.16 -16.79 -14.61
C ASP A 115 -3.84 -17.32 -14.01
N ALA A 116 -2.90 -16.42 -13.70
CA ALA A 116 -1.63 -16.80 -13.07
C ALA A 116 -1.76 -16.75 -11.55
N SER A 117 -1.56 -17.89 -10.89
CA SER A 117 -1.49 -18.00 -9.43
C SER A 117 -0.16 -18.62 -8.99
N SER A 118 0.48 -18.04 -7.99
CA SER A 118 1.63 -18.62 -7.33
C SER A 118 1.56 -18.48 -5.81
N CYS A 119 2.20 -19.43 -5.13
CA CYS A 119 2.44 -19.38 -3.70
C CYS A 119 3.92 -19.70 -3.46
N SER A 120 4.68 -18.70 -3.01
CA SER A 120 6.08 -18.86 -2.63
C SER A 120 6.25 -18.81 -1.11
N PHE A 121 7.42 -19.18 -0.59
CA PHE A 121 7.72 -19.08 0.83
C PHE A 121 8.82 -18.03 1.04
N VAL A 122 8.51 -16.99 1.79
CA VAL A 122 9.36 -15.78 1.88
C VAL A 122 10.24 -15.73 3.13
N GLY A 123 10.16 -16.75 3.99
CA GLY A 123 10.95 -16.88 5.21
C GLY A 123 10.14 -17.48 6.36
N PRO A 124 10.77 -17.77 7.52
CA PRO A 124 10.07 -18.26 8.70
C PRO A 124 9.21 -17.18 9.34
N TRP A 125 8.09 -17.58 9.97
CA TRP A 125 7.29 -16.69 10.82
C TRP A 125 8.12 -16.16 12.00
N TRP A 126 7.79 -14.98 12.53
CA TRP A 126 8.46 -14.49 13.74
C TRP A 126 8.28 -15.45 14.92
N ALA A 127 7.12 -16.10 15.00
CA ALA A 127 6.87 -17.13 15.99
C ALA A 127 7.72 -18.40 15.82
N THR A 128 8.11 -18.75 14.60
CA THR A 128 9.09 -19.82 14.34
C THR A 128 10.47 -19.40 14.84
N ARG A 129 10.93 -18.22 14.43
CA ARG A 129 12.25 -17.68 14.80
C ARG A 129 12.40 -17.54 16.32
N LEU A 130 11.35 -17.08 17.01
CA LEU A 130 11.32 -16.97 18.46
C LEU A 130 11.43 -18.35 19.14
N HIS A 131 10.69 -19.35 18.63
CA HIS A 131 10.74 -20.71 19.16
C HIS A 131 12.12 -21.36 18.99
N GLN A 132 12.78 -21.09 17.87
CA GLN A 132 14.13 -21.59 17.56
C GLN A 132 15.24 -20.83 18.31
N GLY A 133 14.90 -19.77 19.06
CA GLY A 133 15.88 -18.94 19.77
C GLY A 133 16.70 -18.02 18.87
N GLU A 134 16.32 -17.85 17.61
CA GLU A 134 17.00 -16.97 16.65
C GLU A 134 16.77 -15.48 16.95
N VAL A 135 15.66 -15.16 17.60
CA VAL A 135 15.28 -13.80 17.99
C VAL A 135 14.67 -13.79 19.39
N LYS A 136 14.85 -12.69 20.11
CA LYS A 136 14.21 -12.42 21.41
C LYS A 136 12.93 -11.62 21.23
N LEU A 137 12.04 -11.68 22.22
CA LEU A 137 10.79 -10.91 22.23
C LEU A 137 11.04 -9.38 22.11
N SER A 138 12.15 -8.89 22.66
CA SER A 138 12.56 -7.49 22.58
C SER A 138 12.94 -7.04 21.17
N GLU A 139 13.38 -7.97 20.32
CA GLU A 139 13.85 -7.71 18.95
C GLU A 139 12.71 -7.76 17.92
N MET A 140 11.51 -8.14 18.36
CA MET A 140 10.35 -8.26 17.50
C MET A 140 9.85 -6.88 17.04
N PRO A 141 9.56 -6.68 15.74
CA PRO A 141 9.00 -5.42 15.25
C PRO A 141 7.63 -5.13 15.86
N ASP A 142 7.31 -3.85 16.06
CA ASP A 142 6.03 -3.47 16.69
C ASP A 142 4.82 -3.86 15.86
N GLY A 143 4.95 -3.87 14.53
CA GLY A 143 3.90 -4.38 13.63
C GLY A 143 3.55 -5.83 13.94
N VAL A 144 4.56 -6.67 14.21
CA VAL A 144 4.40 -8.10 14.55
C VAL A 144 3.79 -8.25 15.95
N LYS A 145 4.24 -7.45 16.92
CA LYS A 145 3.67 -7.46 18.29
C LYS A 145 2.17 -7.15 18.27
N LYS A 146 1.73 -6.19 17.45
CA LYS A 146 0.31 -5.78 17.33
C LYS A 146 -0.60 -6.89 16.81
N ILE A 147 -0.10 -7.71 15.90
CA ILE A 147 -0.86 -8.83 15.29
C ILE A 147 -0.65 -10.16 16.02
N TRP A 148 0.22 -10.19 17.03
CA TRP A 148 0.60 -11.42 17.71
C TRP A 148 -0.59 -11.98 18.49
N LYS A 149 -0.89 -13.27 18.29
CA LYS A 149 -1.93 -13.98 19.04
C LYS A 149 -1.45 -15.34 19.50
N ALA A 150 -1.37 -15.54 20.81
CA ALA A 150 -1.06 -16.83 21.39
C ALA A 150 -2.10 -17.89 20.99
N PRO A 151 -1.71 -19.17 20.82
CA PRO A 151 -0.33 -19.69 20.91
C PRO A 151 0.46 -19.64 19.58
N TYR A 152 -0.16 -19.21 18.48
CA TYR A 152 0.44 -19.35 17.13
C TYR A 152 1.28 -18.14 16.69
N GLY A 153 1.25 -17.05 17.45
CA GLY A 153 2.01 -15.82 17.24
C GLY A 153 1.50 -15.00 16.07
N ASP A 154 2.37 -14.70 15.11
CA ASP A 154 2.05 -13.90 13.91
C ASP A 154 1.45 -14.71 12.75
N ARG A 155 1.41 -16.04 12.88
CA ARG A 155 0.82 -16.98 11.91
C ARG A 155 -0.66 -16.66 11.67
N ARG A 156 -1.02 -16.38 10.42
CA ARG A 156 -2.39 -16.07 9.99
C ARG A 156 -2.54 -16.13 8.47
N GLN A 157 -3.79 -16.09 8.03
CA GLN A 157 -4.15 -15.67 6.69
C GLN A 157 -4.35 -14.16 6.70
N GLU A 158 -3.78 -13.46 5.72
CA GLU A 158 -4.02 -12.05 5.46
C GLU A 158 -3.85 -11.83 3.96
N ILE A 159 -4.94 -12.02 3.21
CA ILE A 159 -4.93 -12.01 1.75
C ILE A 159 -5.88 -10.92 1.28
N VAL A 160 -5.36 -9.92 0.57
CA VAL A 160 -6.19 -8.94 -0.12
C VAL A 160 -6.66 -9.52 -1.44
N MET A 161 -7.96 -9.42 -1.69
CA MET A 161 -8.63 -9.84 -2.91
C MET A 161 -9.17 -8.57 -3.59
N ILE A 162 -8.91 -8.41 -4.89
CA ILE A 162 -9.28 -7.22 -5.66
C ILE A 162 -9.96 -7.65 -6.96
N GLY A 163 -11.07 -7.01 -7.30
CA GLY A 163 -11.85 -7.41 -8.45
C GLY A 163 -13.06 -6.52 -8.75
N ILE A 164 -13.79 -6.85 -9.81
CA ILE A 164 -15.01 -6.16 -10.26
C ILE A 164 -16.16 -7.16 -10.15
N ASN A 165 -17.32 -6.73 -9.65
CA ASN A 165 -18.48 -7.62 -9.42
C ASN A 165 -18.13 -8.85 -8.56
N LEU A 166 -17.22 -8.68 -7.59
CA LEU A 166 -16.80 -9.74 -6.68
C LEU A 166 -17.96 -10.22 -5.80
N ASP A 167 -18.22 -11.53 -5.83
CA ASP A 167 -18.96 -12.21 -4.78
C ASP A 167 -18.01 -12.49 -3.59
N GLU A 168 -17.80 -11.45 -2.78
CA GLU A 168 -16.99 -11.54 -1.56
C GLU A 168 -17.46 -12.66 -0.63
N ALA A 169 -18.77 -12.84 -0.48
CA ALA A 169 -19.33 -13.83 0.42
C ALA A 169 -19.02 -15.25 -0.06
N ALA A 170 -19.12 -15.52 -1.37
CA ALA A 170 -18.72 -16.80 -1.94
C ALA A 170 -17.21 -17.06 -1.81
N LEU A 171 -16.37 -16.06 -2.06
CA LEU A 171 -14.92 -16.17 -1.90
C LEU A 171 -14.51 -16.46 -0.46
N ARG A 172 -15.10 -15.74 0.52
CA ARG A 172 -14.87 -15.99 1.95
C ARG A 172 -15.25 -17.41 2.32
N ARG A 173 -16.46 -17.87 1.95
CA ARG A 173 -16.89 -19.25 2.21
C ARG A 173 -15.95 -20.27 1.58
N ALA A 174 -15.51 -20.04 0.34
CA ALA A 174 -14.60 -20.93 -0.35
C ALA A 174 -13.23 -21.01 0.34
N LEU A 175 -12.66 -19.88 0.78
CA LEU A 175 -11.44 -19.87 1.60
C LEU A 175 -11.64 -20.54 2.96
N GLU A 176 -12.79 -20.33 3.62
CA GLU A 176 -13.13 -20.98 4.88
C GLU A 176 -13.16 -22.51 4.75
N THR A 177 -13.67 -23.05 3.63
CA THR A 177 -13.62 -24.50 3.39
C THR A 177 -12.20 -25.07 3.26
N CYS A 178 -11.23 -24.21 2.95
CA CYS A 178 -9.82 -24.59 2.87
C CYS A 178 -9.13 -24.60 4.24
N LEU A 179 -9.70 -23.91 5.23
CA LEU A 179 -9.14 -23.92 6.58
C LEU A 179 -9.24 -25.32 7.18
N MET A 180 -8.22 -25.67 7.97
CA MET A 180 -8.34 -26.79 8.88
C MET A 180 -9.37 -26.47 9.95
N THR A 181 -10.23 -27.42 10.27
CA THR A 181 -11.09 -27.31 11.45
C THR A 181 -10.24 -27.37 12.73
N PRO A 182 -10.70 -26.80 13.86
CA PRO A 182 -9.98 -26.90 15.13
C PRO A 182 -9.69 -28.35 15.55
N LYS A 183 -10.60 -29.28 15.23
CA LYS A 183 -10.44 -30.71 15.52
C LYS A 183 -9.34 -31.34 14.66
N GLU A 184 -9.33 -31.06 13.35
CA GLU A 184 -8.28 -31.54 12.43
C GLU A 184 -6.92 -30.98 12.82
N PHE A 185 -6.85 -29.68 13.10
CA PHE A 185 -5.63 -29.01 13.53
C PHE A 185 -5.06 -29.65 14.80
N LYS A 186 -5.88 -29.74 15.87
CA LYS A 186 -5.44 -30.36 17.13
C LYS A 186 -4.98 -31.81 16.96
N ARG A 187 -5.64 -32.57 16.07
CA ARG A 187 -5.26 -33.96 15.78
C ARG A 187 -3.92 -34.03 15.05
N ARG A 188 -3.72 -33.24 13.98
CA ARG A 188 -2.47 -33.27 13.21
C ARG A 188 -1.28 -32.72 13.99
N VAL A 189 -1.48 -31.70 14.81
CA VAL A 189 -0.46 -31.19 15.75
C VAL A 189 0.09 -32.31 16.62
N LYS A 190 -0.79 -33.15 17.18
CA LYS A 190 -0.39 -34.29 18.01
C LYS A 190 0.29 -35.41 17.21
N LEU A 191 -0.20 -35.70 16.00
CA LEU A 191 0.34 -36.76 15.15
C LEU A 191 1.74 -36.43 14.63
N GLU A 192 1.98 -35.17 14.29
CA GLU A 192 3.24 -34.67 13.72
C GLU A 192 4.17 -34.07 14.79
N ASP A 193 3.83 -34.22 16.07
CA ASP A 193 4.55 -33.70 17.25
C ASP A 193 4.98 -32.22 17.10
N ARG A 194 4.11 -31.40 16.52
CA ARG A 194 4.41 -29.99 16.27
C ARG A 194 4.23 -29.18 17.55
N GLN A 195 5.27 -28.47 17.96
CA GLN A 195 5.21 -27.58 19.10
C GLN A 195 4.91 -26.15 18.64
N TYR A 196 3.81 -25.60 19.14
CA TYR A 196 3.51 -24.18 19.02
C TYR A 196 3.68 -23.54 20.39
N LEU A 197 4.29 -22.35 20.41
CA LEU A 197 4.60 -21.64 21.65
C LEU A 197 3.34 -21.47 22.51
N GLU A 198 3.31 -22.10 23.68
CA GLU A 198 2.48 -21.61 24.77
C GLU A 198 3.11 -20.30 25.24
N VAL A 199 2.63 -19.18 24.69
CA VAL A 199 3.11 -17.87 25.13
C VAL A 199 2.58 -17.66 26.54
N PRO A 200 3.44 -17.37 27.54
CA PRO A 200 2.96 -17.00 28.86
C PRO A 200 2.04 -15.80 28.70
N THR A 201 0.78 -15.97 29.08
CA THR A 201 -0.11 -14.84 29.30
C THR A 201 0.49 -14.09 30.47
N LYS A 202 1.01 -12.88 30.22
CA LYS A 202 1.28 -11.93 31.30
C LYS A 202 -0.01 -11.65 32.06
#